data_AF-A0ABD4S3R9-F1
#
_entry.id   AF-A0ABD4S3R9-F1
#
_cell.length_a   1.000
_cell.length_b   1.000
_cell.length_c   1.000
_cell.angle_alpha   90.00
_cell.angle_beta   90.00
_cell.angle_gamma   90.00
#
_symmetry.space_group_name_H-M   'P 1'
#
loop_
_entity.id
_entity.type
_entity.pdbx_description
1 polymer ?
#
loop_
_entity_poly.entity_id
_entity_poly.type
_entity_poly.pdbx_seq_one_letter_code
_entity_poly.pdbx_strand_id
1 'polypeptide(L)'
;MKVYSYSEFAKLIRRDTNFIIEKYDKQGFVFWSKRDNTFVICYNTCYPFHSIRWTLMHELSHIFLGHATKTNVLKLHSKSNKLFEVEAEAFTKYILCPNVVLSHCDILEISEIMYFCGVDKNIALKKSISLKKEKNNITGLEKLIIKQFNVFIKNYIKHRKKGT
;
A
#
# COMPACT_ATOMS: atom_id res chain seq x y z
N MET A 1 -6.80 15.14 5.92
CA MET A 1 -5.69 14.22 6.25
C MET A 1 -4.39 14.99 6.05
N LYS A 2 -3.39 14.75 6.90
CA LYS A 2 -2.03 15.28 6.74
C LYS A 2 -1.02 14.14 6.68
N VAL A 3 0.10 14.36 6.02
CA VAL A 3 1.17 13.38 5.89
C VAL A 3 2.48 14.08 6.25
N TYR A 4 3.30 13.46 7.08
CA TYR A 4 4.62 13.96 7.46
C TYR A 4 5.68 12.86 7.32
N SER A 5 6.86 13.22 6.83
CA SER A 5 8.05 12.41 7.10
C SER A 5 8.36 12.42 8.60
N TYR A 6 9.10 11.42 9.08
CA TYR A 6 9.57 11.40 10.46
C TYR A 6 10.38 12.64 10.80
N SER A 7 11.18 13.17 9.86
CA SER A 7 11.96 14.39 10.08
C SER A 7 11.09 15.63 10.32
N GLU A 8 9.98 15.78 9.59
CA GLU A 8 9.06 16.90 9.74
C GLU A 8 8.25 16.77 11.02
N PHE A 9 7.78 15.55 11.33
CA PHE A 9 7.03 15.29 12.55
C PHE A 9 7.90 15.47 13.79
N ALA A 10 9.17 15.04 13.75
CA ALA A 10 10.15 15.22 14.83
C ALA A 10 10.34 16.70 15.18
N LYS A 11 10.53 17.55 14.15
CA LYS A 11 10.62 19.01 14.32
C LYS A 11 9.34 19.58 14.95
N LEU A 12 8.17 19.14 14.49
CA LEU A 12 6.88 19.60 15.00
C LEU A 12 6.69 19.33 16.50
N ILE A 13 7.12 18.15 16.97
CA ILE A 13 7.00 17.74 18.39
C ILE A 13 8.24 18.07 19.23
N ARG A 14 9.24 18.75 18.66
CA ARG A 14 10.53 19.07 19.30
C ARG A 14 11.20 17.82 19.91
N ARG A 15 11.33 16.78 19.09
CA ARG A 15 12.05 15.53 19.38
C ARG A 15 12.94 15.17 18.17
N ASP A 16 13.75 14.14 18.31
CA ASP A 16 14.49 13.54 17.20
C ASP A 16 13.71 12.37 16.55
N THR A 17 14.25 11.84 15.46
CA THR A 17 13.66 10.72 14.72
C THR A 17 13.76 9.39 15.48
N ASN A 18 14.76 9.20 16.34
CA ASN A 18 14.92 7.97 17.12
C ASN A 18 13.79 7.83 18.13
N PHE A 19 13.40 8.92 18.78
CA PHE A 19 12.23 8.97 19.64
C PHE A 19 10.96 8.50 18.92
N ILE A 20 10.76 8.90 17.66
CA ILE A 20 9.60 8.47 16.86
C ILE A 20 9.66 6.96 16.59
N ILE A 21 10.83 6.47 16.16
CA ILE A 21 11.06 5.07 15.83
C ILE A 21 10.81 4.16 17.05
N GLU A 22 11.34 4.55 18.22
CA GLU A 22 11.19 3.79 19.47
C GLU A 22 9.76 3.83 20.00
N LYS A 23 9.11 5.00 19.93
CA LYS A 23 7.79 5.20 20.53
C LYS A 23 6.65 4.69 19.66
N TYR A 24 6.74 4.81 18.34
CA TYR A 24 5.63 4.54 17.42
C TYR A 24 5.87 3.30 16.58
N ASP A 25 6.63 3.42 15.49
CA ASP A 25 6.98 2.31 14.61
C ASP A 25 8.23 2.67 13.79
N LYS A 26 8.93 1.67 13.25
CA LYS A 26 10.14 1.87 12.44
C LYS A 26 9.84 2.47 11.06
N GLN A 27 8.72 2.11 10.44
CA GLN A 27 8.37 2.43 9.06
C GLN A 27 7.30 3.51 8.97
N GLY A 28 6.21 3.37 9.70
CA GLY A 28 5.12 4.35 9.66
C GLY A 28 4.02 4.08 10.67
N PHE A 29 3.17 5.08 10.86
CA PHE A 29 2.01 4.97 11.74
C PHE A 29 0.97 6.03 11.42
N VAL A 30 -0.26 5.78 11.87
CA VAL A 30 -1.40 6.68 11.72
C VAL A 30 -2.05 6.98 13.06
N PHE A 31 -2.44 8.23 13.25
CA PHE A 31 -3.21 8.66 14.41
C PHE A 31 -4.15 9.82 14.08
N TRP A 32 -5.13 10.03 14.94
CA TRP A 32 -5.99 11.20 14.89
C TRP A 32 -5.37 12.39 15.63
N SER A 33 -5.13 13.51 14.94
CA SER A 33 -4.72 14.77 15.57
C SER A 33 -5.95 15.55 16.03
N LYS A 34 -6.12 15.69 17.35
CA LYS A 34 -7.16 16.58 17.92
C LYS A 34 -6.93 18.04 17.52
N ARG A 35 -5.68 18.48 17.48
CA ARG A 35 -5.30 19.85 17.11
C ARG A 35 -5.69 20.18 15.67
N ASP A 36 -5.46 19.25 14.74
CA ASP A 36 -5.73 19.46 13.31
C ASP A 36 -7.10 18.94 12.87
N ASN A 37 -7.86 18.34 13.79
CA ASN A 37 -9.15 17.69 13.55
C ASN A 37 -9.12 16.73 12.33
N THR A 38 -8.03 15.96 12.17
CA THR A 38 -7.84 15.08 11.02
C THR A 38 -6.86 13.94 11.31
N PHE A 39 -6.87 12.90 10.47
CA PHE A 39 -5.86 11.85 10.51
C PHE A 39 -4.51 12.36 10.01
N VAL A 40 -3.46 11.93 10.70
CA VAL A 40 -2.05 12.19 10.39
C VAL A 40 -1.36 10.86 10.15
N ILE A 41 -0.75 10.72 8.97
CA ILE A 41 0.14 9.61 8.64
C ILE A 41 1.58 10.10 8.77
N CYS A 42 2.41 9.35 9.48
CA CYS A 42 3.84 9.59 9.58
C CYS A 42 4.59 8.43 8.93
N TYR A 43 5.64 8.71 8.16
CA TYR A 43 6.43 7.67 7.49
C TYR A 43 7.94 7.97 7.52
N ASN A 44 8.74 6.91 7.49
CA ASN A 44 10.19 6.99 7.56
C ASN A 44 10.82 7.06 6.15
N THR A 45 11.42 8.20 5.82
CA THR A 45 12.07 8.44 4.53
C THR A 45 13.40 7.70 4.34
N CYS A 46 13.92 7.03 5.36
CA CYS A 46 15.13 6.22 5.25
C CYS A 46 14.92 4.89 4.51
N TYR A 47 13.66 4.52 4.23
CA TYR A 47 13.32 3.29 3.50
C TYR A 47 13.30 3.52 1.99
N PRO A 48 13.50 2.46 1.17
CA PRO A 48 13.36 2.55 -0.27
C PRO A 48 11.96 3.02 -0.69
N PHE A 49 11.86 3.62 -1.89
CA PHE A 49 10.61 4.17 -2.41
C PHE A 49 9.44 3.17 -2.40
N HIS A 50 9.67 1.92 -2.80
CA HIS A 50 8.62 0.89 -2.80
C HIS A 50 8.09 0.60 -1.39
N SER A 51 8.99 0.56 -0.39
CA SER A 51 8.62 0.37 1.02
C SER A 51 7.83 1.56 1.53
N ILE A 52 8.27 2.79 1.24
CA ILE A 52 7.53 4.01 1.62
C ILE A 52 6.13 4.01 0.99
N ARG A 53 6.02 3.70 -0.30
CA ARG A 53 4.75 3.64 -1.02
C ARG A 53 3.82 2.59 -0.40
N TRP A 54 4.36 1.43 -0.04
CA TRP A 54 3.61 0.38 0.67
C TRP A 54 3.12 0.85 2.03
N THR A 55 4.00 1.38 2.87
CA THR A 55 3.69 1.89 4.20
C THR A 55 2.60 2.96 4.15
N LEU A 56 2.70 3.94 3.24
CA LEU A 56 1.70 4.98 3.11
C LEU A 56 0.32 4.42 2.72
N MET A 57 0.28 3.43 1.81
CA MET A 57 -0.98 2.78 1.44
C MET A 57 -1.53 1.91 2.57
N HIS A 58 -0.67 1.26 3.36
CA HIS A 58 -1.05 0.47 4.52
C HIS A 58 -1.70 1.32 5.61
N GLU A 59 -1.07 2.45 5.96
CA GLU A 59 -1.63 3.41 6.92
C GLU A 59 -2.95 4.02 6.42
N LEU A 60 -3.03 4.30 5.12
CA LEU A 60 -4.26 4.77 4.50
C LEU A 60 -5.37 3.70 4.54
N SER A 61 -5.02 2.42 4.41
CA SER A 61 -5.94 1.29 4.53
C SER A 61 -6.55 1.22 5.93
N HIS A 62 -5.76 1.46 6.98
CA HIS A 62 -6.29 1.54 8.35
C HIS A 62 -7.32 2.66 8.52
N ILE A 63 -7.18 3.78 7.81
CA ILE A 63 -8.19 4.86 7.83
C ILE A 63 -9.46 4.42 7.09
N PHE A 64 -9.33 3.91 5.86
CA PHE A 64 -10.48 3.54 5.03
C PHE A 64 -11.31 2.40 5.61
N LEU A 65 -10.66 1.44 6.25
CA LEU A 65 -11.32 0.31 6.91
C LEU A 65 -11.89 0.67 8.30
N GLY A 66 -11.68 1.91 8.76
CA GLY A 66 -12.16 2.36 10.08
C GLY A 66 -11.38 1.79 11.27
N HIS A 67 -10.20 1.20 11.03
CA HIS A 67 -9.34 0.71 12.10
C HIS A 67 -8.76 1.87 12.92
N ALA A 68 -8.37 2.96 12.25
CA ALA A 68 -7.87 4.18 12.89
C ALA A 68 -9.05 4.99 13.44
N THR A 69 -9.13 5.15 14.75
CA THR A 69 -10.20 5.91 15.42
C THR A 69 -9.66 7.19 16.07
N LYS A 70 -10.56 8.07 16.52
CA LYS A 70 -10.20 9.33 17.19
C LYS A 70 -9.48 9.16 18.53
N THR A 71 -9.52 7.96 19.09
CA THR A 71 -8.99 7.65 20.43
C THR A 71 -7.71 6.83 20.39
N ASN A 72 -7.36 6.24 19.24
CA ASN A 72 -6.28 5.25 19.16
C ASN A 72 -5.14 5.74 18.26
N VAL A 73 -3.91 5.40 18.65
CA VAL A 73 -2.75 5.43 17.78
C VAL A 73 -2.57 4.00 17.27
N LEU A 74 -2.70 3.79 15.96
CA LEU A 74 -2.36 2.50 15.38
C LEU A 74 -0.90 2.52 14.97
N LYS A 75 -0.19 1.48 15.38
CA LYS A 75 1.20 1.26 15.00
C LYS A 75 1.21 0.06 14.07
N LEU A 76 1.92 0.17 12.95
CA LEU A 76 2.32 -0.98 12.15
C LEU A 76 2.90 -2.05 13.09
N HIS A 77 2.40 -3.28 12.97
CA HIS A 77 2.81 -4.43 13.82
C HIS A 77 2.37 -4.39 15.30
N SER A 78 1.41 -3.55 15.69
CA SER A 78 0.88 -3.62 17.06
C SER A 78 0.22 -4.99 17.33
N LYS A 79 0.68 -5.71 18.36
CA LYS A 79 0.17 -7.04 18.72
C LYS A 79 -1.32 -7.04 19.10
N SER A 80 -1.90 -5.87 19.36
CA SER A 80 -3.25 -5.74 19.90
C SER A 80 -4.37 -6.07 18.92
N ASN A 81 -4.17 -5.99 17.59
CA ASN A 81 -5.23 -6.31 16.60
C ASN A 81 -4.68 -6.91 15.29
N LYS A 82 -4.22 -8.17 15.36
CA LYS A 82 -3.69 -8.91 14.20
C LYS A 82 -4.65 -8.95 13.00
N LEU A 83 -5.97 -8.98 13.24
CA LEU A 83 -6.98 -8.99 12.18
C LEU A 83 -6.93 -7.70 11.34
N PHE A 84 -6.87 -6.53 11.99
CA PHE A 84 -6.79 -5.24 11.31
C PHE A 84 -5.53 -5.10 10.45
N GLU A 85 -4.39 -5.62 10.90
CA GLU A 85 -3.17 -5.65 10.11
C GLU A 85 -3.32 -6.53 8.86
N VAL A 86 -3.97 -7.71 8.99
CA VAL A 86 -4.23 -8.61 7.86
C VAL A 86 -5.18 -7.96 6.84
N GLU A 87 -6.23 -7.28 7.32
CA GLU A 87 -7.19 -6.58 6.47
C GLU A 87 -6.56 -5.37 5.76
N ALA A 88 -5.76 -4.56 6.47
CA ALA A 88 -5.04 -3.43 5.88
C ALA A 88 -3.99 -3.88 4.84
N GLU A 89 -3.28 -4.98 5.13
CA GLU A 89 -2.34 -5.60 4.22
C GLU A 89 -3.05 -6.15 2.96
N ALA A 90 -4.23 -6.77 3.13
CA ALA A 90 -5.04 -7.24 2.01
C ALA A 90 -5.53 -6.08 1.14
N PHE A 91 -6.06 -5.02 1.76
CA PHE A 91 -6.51 -3.82 1.05
C PHE A 91 -5.36 -3.18 0.26
N THR A 92 -4.19 -3.02 0.88
CA THR A 92 -2.98 -2.50 0.23
C THR A 92 -2.60 -3.32 -1.01
N LYS A 93 -2.65 -4.65 -0.92
CA LYS A 93 -2.40 -5.56 -2.05
C LYS A 93 -3.38 -5.38 -3.20
N TYR A 94 -4.67 -5.19 -2.90
CA TYR A 94 -5.69 -4.99 -3.93
C TYR A 94 -5.52 -3.66 -4.67
N ILE A 95 -5.10 -2.61 -3.96
CA ILE A 95 -4.88 -1.29 -4.56
C ILE A 95 -3.57 -1.22 -5.36
N LEU A 96 -2.45 -1.66 -4.78
CA LEU A 96 -1.14 -1.53 -5.42
C LEU A 96 -0.89 -2.59 -6.50
N CYS A 97 -1.48 -3.77 -6.35
CA CYS A 97 -1.27 -4.90 -7.24
C CYS A 97 -2.62 -5.57 -7.61
N PRO A 98 -3.52 -4.90 -8.34
CA PRO A 98 -4.83 -5.48 -8.67
C PRO A 98 -4.67 -6.70 -9.59
N ASN A 99 -5.13 -7.88 -9.13
CA ASN A 99 -4.96 -9.14 -9.87
C ASN A 99 -5.56 -9.07 -11.26
N VAL A 100 -6.78 -8.59 -11.39
CA VAL A 100 -7.48 -8.56 -12.68
C VAL A 100 -6.75 -7.75 -13.74
N VAL A 101 -6.06 -6.67 -13.34
CA VAL A 101 -5.34 -5.79 -14.26
C VAL A 101 -4.07 -6.48 -14.73
N LEU A 102 -3.33 -7.10 -13.79
CA LEU A 102 -2.13 -7.87 -14.10
C LEU A 102 -2.48 -9.07 -15.00
N SER A 103 -3.54 -9.81 -14.69
CA SER A 103 -4.04 -10.92 -15.52
C SER A 103 -4.50 -10.46 -16.91
N HIS A 104 -5.24 -9.34 -17.02
CA HIS A 104 -5.64 -8.79 -18.33
C HIS A 104 -4.46 -8.37 -19.21
N CYS A 105 -3.34 -8.01 -18.57
CA CYS A 105 -2.13 -7.61 -19.27
C CYS A 105 -1.14 -8.76 -19.45
N ASP A 106 -1.43 -9.97 -18.97
CA ASP A 106 -0.47 -11.09 -18.93
C ASP A 106 0.86 -10.73 -18.24
N ILE A 107 0.78 -9.91 -17.18
CA ILE A 107 1.92 -9.51 -16.36
C ILE A 107 2.06 -10.53 -15.23
N LEU A 108 2.85 -11.57 -15.48
CA LEU A 108 3.03 -12.71 -14.57
C LEU A 108 4.45 -12.81 -14.00
N GLU A 109 5.42 -12.14 -14.63
CA GLU A 109 6.82 -12.24 -14.25
C GLU A 109 7.16 -11.33 -13.07
N ILE A 110 8.02 -11.83 -12.17
CA ILE A 110 8.33 -11.17 -10.89
C ILE A 110 8.89 -9.77 -11.15
N SER A 111 9.79 -9.62 -12.12
CA SER A 111 10.39 -8.34 -12.50
C SER A 111 9.37 -7.34 -13.03
N GLU A 112 8.42 -7.78 -13.86
CA GLU A 112 7.37 -6.91 -14.37
C GLU A 112 6.41 -6.48 -13.25
N ILE A 113 6.01 -7.39 -12.36
CA ILE A 113 5.16 -7.07 -11.21
C ILE A 113 5.86 -6.06 -10.29
N MET A 114 7.15 -6.25 -10.01
CA MET A 114 7.94 -5.28 -9.24
C MET A 114 7.93 -3.91 -9.90
N TYR A 115 8.14 -3.85 -11.21
CA TYR A 115 8.20 -2.61 -11.98
C TYR A 115 6.86 -1.88 -12.03
N PHE A 116 5.79 -2.56 -12.46
CA PHE A 116 4.48 -1.92 -12.66
C PHE A 116 3.75 -1.61 -11.36
N CYS A 117 3.91 -2.45 -10.33
CA CYS A 117 3.24 -2.22 -9.05
C CYS A 117 4.10 -1.41 -8.07
N GLY A 118 5.41 -1.29 -8.31
CA GLY A 118 6.34 -0.61 -7.41
C GLY A 118 6.44 -1.29 -6.04
N VAL A 119 6.60 -2.63 -6.03
CA VAL A 119 6.66 -3.47 -4.83
C VAL A 119 7.96 -4.24 -4.74
N ASP A 120 8.29 -4.75 -3.54
CA ASP A 120 9.47 -5.59 -3.36
C ASP A 120 9.31 -6.99 -3.99
N LYS A 121 10.44 -7.70 -4.09
CA LYS A 121 10.54 -9.03 -4.69
C LYS A 121 9.67 -10.08 -3.98
N ASN A 122 9.53 -10.02 -2.67
CA ASN A 122 8.74 -11.00 -1.91
C ASN A 122 7.25 -10.83 -2.19
N ILE A 123 6.77 -9.58 -2.27
CA ILE A 123 5.38 -9.28 -2.65
C ILE A 123 5.12 -9.73 -4.09
N ALA A 124 6.02 -9.38 -5.01
CA ALA A 124 5.91 -9.75 -6.42
C ALA A 124 5.93 -11.28 -6.63
N LEU A 125 6.80 -12.01 -5.92
CA LEU A 125 6.84 -13.47 -5.96
C LEU A 125 5.53 -14.10 -5.52
N LYS A 126 4.99 -13.68 -4.36
CA LYS A 126 3.70 -14.17 -3.87
C LYS A 126 2.57 -13.89 -4.86
N LYS A 127 2.61 -12.72 -5.50
CA LYS A 127 1.62 -12.33 -6.51
C LYS A 127 1.72 -13.15 -7.78
N SER A 128 2.93 -13.34 -8.32
CA SER A 128 3.17 -14.19 -9.50
C SER A 128 2.65 -15.61 -9.30
N ILE A 129 2.91 -16.22 -8.13
CA ILE A 129 2.40 -17.55 -7.78
C ILE A 129 0.86 -17.55 -7.71
N SER A 130 0.25 -16.51 -7.12
CA SER A 130 -1.21 -16.40 -7.02
C SER A 130 -1.87 -16.29 -8.39
N LEU A 131 -1.38 -15.41 -9.25
CA LEU A 131 -1.93 -15.16 -10.59
C LEU A 131 -1.85 -16.42 -11.48
N LYS A 132 -0.75 -17.17 -11.40
CA LYS A 132 -0.58 -18.43 -12.15
C LYS A 132 -1.53 -19.55 -11.70
N LYS A 133 -2.11 -19.45 -10.50
CA LYS A 133 -3.08 -20.43 -9.95
C LYS A 133 -4.53 -19.98 -10.09
N GLU A 134 -4.78 -18.69 -10.33
CA GLU A 134 -6.11 -18.11 -10.28
C GLU A 134 -6.90 -18.47 -11.54
N LYS A 135 -8.14 -18.94 -11.36
CA LYS A 135 -9.11 -19.05 -12.46
C LYS A 135 -9.75 -17.69 -12.64
N ASN A 136 -9.76 -17.17 -13.87
CA ASN A 136 -10.31 -15.85 -14.20
C ASN A 136 -11.83 -15.77 -13.94
N ASN A 137 -12.23 -15.58 -12.68
CA ASN A 137 -13.60 -15.32 -12.28
C ASN A 137 -13.80 -13.80 -12.15
N ILE A 138 -14.18 -13.16 -13.25
CA ILE A 138 -14.41 -11.72 -13.29
C ILE A 138 -15.73 -11.40 -12.58
N THR A 139 -15.65 -10.82 -11.38
CA THR A 139 -16.81 -10.33 -10.62
C THR A 139 -17.26 -8.95 -11.11
N GLY A 140 -18.39 -8.44 -10.61
CA GLY A 140 -18.84 -7.08 -10.88
C GLY A 140 -17.83 -6.00 -10.45
N LEU A 141 -17.15 -6.21 -9.31
CA LEU A 141 -16.11 -5.30 -8.82
C LEU A 141 -14.90 -5.31 -9.75
N GLU A 142 -14.46 -6.48 -10.21
CA GLU A 142 -13.33 -6.59 -11.12
C GLU A 142 -13.58 -5.87 -12.46
N LYS A 143 -14.82 -5.88 -12.96
CA LYS A 143 -15.20 -5.08 -14.14
C LYS A 143 -15.02 -3.58 -13.92
N LEU A 144 -15.32 -3.07 -12.73
CA LEU A 144 -15.11 -1.67 -12.38
C LEU A 144 -13.62 -1.32 -12.31
N ILE A 145 -12.81 -2.22 -11.74
CA ILE A 145 -11.35 -2.06 -11.69
C ILE A 145 -10.77 -2.05 -13.11
N ILE A 146 -11.12 -3.01 -13.97
CA ILE A 146 -10.69 -3.02 -15.38
C ILE A 146 -11.07 -1.70 -16.07
N LYS A 147 -12.31 -1.22 -15.86
CA LYS A 147 -12.78 0.05 -16.44
C LYS A 147 -11.92 1.22 -15.98
N GLN A 148 -11.57 1.29 -14.71
CA GLN A 148 -10.71 2.34 -14.14
C GLN A 148 -9.30 2.32 -14.74
N PHE A 149 -8.77 1.12 -15.02
CA PHE A 149 -7.42 0.93 -15.60
C PHE A 149 -7.40 0.82 -17.12
N ASN A 150 -8.53 1.06 -17.81
CA ASN A 150 -8.68 0.81 -19.25
C ASN A 150 -7.63 1.51 -20.12
N VAL A 151 -7.25 2.74 -19.79
CA VAL A 151 -6.22 3.49 -20.53
C VAL A 151 -4.86 2.80 -20.41
N PHE A 152 -4.47 2.41 -19.20
CA PHE A 152 -3.23 1.67 -18.95
C PHE A 152 -3.23 0.33 -19.70
N ILE A 153 -4.29 -0.46 -19.55
CA ILE A 153 -4.42 -1.79 -20.17
C ILE A 153 -4.28 -1.70 -21.69
N LYS A 154 -5.01 -0.79 -22.34
CA LYS A 154 -4.95 -0.60 -23.80
C LYS A 154 -3.55 -0.21 -24.27
N ASN A 155 -2.91 0.73 -23.58
CA ASN A 155 -1.57 1.17 -23.95
C ASN A 155 -0.54 0.04 -23.76
N TYR A 156 -0.58 -0.65 -22.63
CA TYR A 156 0.33 -1.75 -22.35
C TYR A 156 0.22 -2.86 -23.41
N ILE A 157 -0.98 -3.34 -23.72
CA ILE A 157 -1.21 -4.38 -24.73
C ILE A 157 -0.73 -3.92 -26.11
N LYS A 158 -1.00 -2.66 -26.50
CA LYS A 158 -0.57 -2.11 -27.78
C LYS A 158 0.95 -2.10 -27.93
N HIS A 159 1.68 -1.77 -26.86
CA HIS A 159 3.14 -1.71 -26.89
C HIS A 159 3.79 -3.08 -26.77
N ARG A 160 3.22 -4.00 -25.96
CA ARG A 160 3.74 -5.37 -25.81
C ARG A 160 3.73 -6.14 -27.13
N LYS A 161 2.65 -6.03 -27.92
CA LYS A 161 2.54 -6.65 -29.25
C LYS A 161 3.50 -6.10 -30.31
N LYS A 162 4.13 -4.94 -30.08
CA LYS A 162 5.13 -4.36 -31.00
C LYS A 162 6.57 -4.82 -30.70
N GLY A 163 6.80 -5.39 -29.52
CA GLY A 163 8.11 -5.89 -29.08
C GLY A 163 8.28 -7.41 -29.24
N THR A 164 7.31 -8.07 -29.87
CA THR A 164 7.30 -9.49 -30.26
C THR A 164 7.23 -9.59 -31.77
#